data_AF-A0A1Q8VT74-F1
#
_entry.id   AF-A0A1Q8VT74-F1
#
_cell.length_a   1.000
_cell.length_b   1.000
_cell.length_c   1.000
_cell.angle_alpha   90.00
_cell.angle_beta   90.00
_cell.angle_gamma   90.00
#
_symmetry.space_group_name_H-M   'P 1'
#
loop_
_entity.id
_entity.type
_entity.pdbx_description
1 polymer ?
#
loop_
_entity_poly.entity_id
_entity_poly.type
_entity_poly.pdbx_seq_one_letter_code
_entity_poly.pdbx_strand_id
1 'polypeptide(L)'
;MTAPIWSIVVLLVGLAVAIGWALYARAVRVDRLHRQVLGSRATLEAQLVHRAEAAAELATVPALDPASGLLLSRAAREALDAEGPIVDDGLDSSAPLESTPHPHPASGGEALPAPTTRSRALIESDLSRVLRTVVSESARRDLSADPLSVSALNRLDRACSRLVLARRFHNTHVSEAQVLRARLLVRMCHLAGHAPMPQTFDADDDTTPEMQPDHDDEVQVR
;
A
#
# COMPACT_ATOMS: atom_id res chain seq x y z
N MET A 1 -41.31 46.57 -6.26
CA MET A 1 -40.50 46.60 -5.02
C MET A 1 -39.08 46.19 -5.40
N THR A 2 -38.19 47.15 -5.68
CA THR A 2 -36.79 46.86 -6.03
C THR A 2 -36.01 46.67 -4.73
N ALA A 3 -35.39 45.50 -4.53
CA ALA A 3 -34.47 45.31 -3.42
C ALA A 3 -33.38 46.40 -3.49
N PRO A 4 -32.99 47.03 -2.37
CA PRO A 4 -31.94 48.04 -2.39
C PRO A 4 -30.63 47.36 -2.83
N ILE A 5 -29.93 47.98 -3.78
CA ILE A 5 -28.67 47.47 -4.37
C ILE A 5 -27.68 47.03 -3.28
N TRP A 6 -27.64 47.74 -2.16
CA TRP A 6 -26.84 47.39 -0.98
C TRP A 6 -27.14 46.01 -0.40
N SER A 7 -28.40 45.57 -0.37
CA SER A 7 -28.75 44.22 0.07
C SER A 7 -28.23 43.15 -0.88
N ILE A 8 -28.21 43.42 -2.19
CA ILE A 8 -27.64 42.51 -3.19
C ILE A 8 -26.12 42.43 -3.02
N VAL A 9 -25.45 43.56 -2.82
CA VAL A 9 -23.99 43.60 -2.60
C VAL A 9 -23.61 42.85 -1.32
N VAL A 10 -24.32 43.10 -0.21
CA VAL A 10 -24.07 42.39 1.06
C VAL A 10 -24.33 40.88 0.92
N LEU A 11 -25.39 40.49 0.21
CA LEU A 11 -25.67 39.07 -0.07
C LEU A 11 -24.55 38.42 -0.89
N LEU A 12 -24.07 39.09 -1.95
CA LEU A 12 -22.99 38.58 -2.80
C LEU A 12 -21.67 38.45 -2.03
N VAL A 13 -21.33 39.44 -1.20
CA VAL A 13 -20.13 39.39 -0.36
C VAL A 13 -20.24 38.27 0.68
N GLY A 14 -21.39 38.15 1.35
CA GLY A 14 -21.64 37.06 2.30
C GLY A 14 -21.55 35.67 1.64
N LEU A 15 -22.10 35.53 0.43
CA LEU A 15 -22.00 34.31 -0.36
C LEU A 15 -20.54 34.00 -0.74
N ALA A 16 -19.77 35.01 -1.19
CA ALA A 16 -18.37 34.85 -1.53
C ALA A 16 -17.52 34.40 -0.33
N VAL A 17 -17.75 34.99 0.85
CA VAL A 17 -17.07 34.59 2.10
C VAL A 17 -17.44 33.14 2.49
N ALA A 18 -18.72 32.78 2.40
CA ALA A 18 -19.17 31.42 2.70
C ALA A 18 -18.54 30.39 1.73
N ILE A 19 -18.44 30.72 0.44
CA ILE A 19 -17.77 29.90 -0.56
C ILE A 19 -16.27 29.78 -0.24
N GLY A 20 -15.58 30.88 0.05
CA GLY A 20 -14.17 30.89 0.41
C GLY A 20 -13.86 30.03 1.63
N TRP A 21 -14.69 30.16 2.68
CA TRP A 21 -14.59 29.33 3.88
C TRP A 21 -14.81 27.84 3.58
N ALA A 22 -15.83 27.51 2.79
CA ALA A 22 -16.12 26.13 2.40
C ALA A 22 -14.95 25.52 1.60
N LEU A 23 -14.34 26.27 0.68
CA LEU A 23 -13.17 25.84 -0.09
C LEU A 23 -11.94 25.64 0.81
N TYR A 24 -11.69 26.55 1.76
CA TYR A 24 -10.61 26.42 2.74
C TYR A 24 -10.77 25.15 3.60
N ALA A 25 -11.95 24.92 4.16
CA ALA A 25 -12.22 23.73 4.97
C ALA A 25 -12.06 22.43 4.18
N ARG A 26 -12.37 22.43 2.88
CA ARG A 26 -12.15 21.30 1.97
C ARG A 26 -10.66 21.05 1.71
N ALA A 27 -9.87 22.09 1.48
CA ALA A 27 -8.44 21.99 1.26
C ALA A 27 -7.72 21.34 2.47
N VAL A 28 -8.04 21.81 3.68
CA VAL A 28 -7.47 21.26 4.92
C VAL A 28 -7.84 19.78 5.12
N ARG A 29 -9.07 19.38 4.75
CA ARG A 29 -9.50 17.98 4.86
C ARG A 29 -8.74 17.06 3.90
N VAL A 30 -8.45 17.52 2.70
CA VAL A 30 -7.65 16.78 1.71
C VAL A 30 -6.21 16.61 2.20
N ASP A 31 -5.61 17.68 2.71
CA ASP A 31 -4.24 17.65 3.24
C ASP A 31 -4.08 16.66 4.41
N ARG A 32 -5.07 16.59 5.30
CA ARG A 32 -5.06 15.62 6.40
C ARG A 32 -5.10 14.18 5.91
N LEU A 33 -5.90 13.88 4.89
CA LEU A 33 -5.97 12.55 4.29
C LEU A 33 -4.68 12.19 3.55
N HIS A 34 -4.08 13.14 2.85
CA HIS A 34 -2.80 12.92 2.18
C HIS A 34 -1.70 12.57 3.18
N ARG A 35 -1.63 13.31 4.30
CA ARG A 35 -0.71 12.98 5.41
C ARG A 35 -1.01 11.62 6.05
N GLN A 36 -2.29 11.25 6.19
CA GLN A 36 -2.68 9.92 6.70
C GLN A 36 -2.26 8.79 5.77
N VAL A 37 -2.45 8.94 4.46
CA VAL A 37 -2.03 7.95 3.47
C VAL A 37 -0.51 7.80 3.48
N LEU A 38 0.25 8.90 3.43
CA LEU A 38 1.72 8.86 3.50
C LEU A 38 2.24 8.22 4.80
N GLY A 39 1.64 8.56 5.95
CA GLY A 39 2.00 7.94 7.23
C GLY A 39 1.71 6.44 7.29
N SER A 40 0.59 6.01 6.70
CA SER A 40 0.25 4.59 6.61
C SER A 40 1.21 3.80 5.71
N ARG A 41 1.74 4.43 4.65
CA ARG A 41 2.77 3.83 3.77
C ARG A 41 4.07 3.57 4.49
N ALA A 42 4.59 4.58 5.18
CA ALA A 42 5.83 4.43 5.96
C ALA A 42 5.71 3.31 7.01
N THR A 43 4.53 3.17 7.60
CA THR A 43 4.25 2.06 8.53
C THR A 43 4.26 0.70 7.82
N LEU A 44 3.64 0.61 6.64
CA LEU A 44 3.64 -0.62 5.83
C LEU A 44 5.05 -1.01 5.41
N GLU A 45 5.85 -0.05 4.94
CA GLU A 45 7.26 -0.24 4.57
C GLU A 45 8.08 -0.82 5.72
N ALA A 46 7.96 -0.23 6.91
CA ALA A 46 8.66 -0.72 8.09
C ALA A 46 8.26 -2.16 8.44
N GLN A 47 6.97 -2.52 8.32
CA GLN A 47 6.53 -3.88 8.60
C GLN A 47 7.01 -4.91 7.56
N LEU A 48 7.16 -4.53 6.29
CA LEU A 48 7.74 -5.41 5.27
C LEU A 48 9.21 -5.71 5.55
N VAL A 49 10.00 -4.68 5.91
CA VAL A 49 11.40 -4.86 6.31
C VAL A 49 11.52 -5.78 7.52
N HIS A 50 10.74 -5.54 8.57
CA HIS A 50 10.75 -6.41 9.76
C HIS A 50 10.36 -7.86 9.47
N ARG A 51 9.46 -8.10 8.51
CA ARG A 51 9.13 -9.46 8.07
C ARG A 51 10.32 -10.11 7.36
N ALA A 52 10.97 -9.39 6.45
CA ALA A 52 12.13 -9.91 5.73
C ALA A 52 13.32 -10.17 6.67
N GLU A 53 13.56 -9.30 7.65
CA GLU A 53 14.53 -9.52 8.73
C GLU A 53 14.21 -10.78 9.54
N ALA A 54 12.96 -10.94 9.99
CA ALA A 54 12.56 -12.13 10.73
C ALA A 54 12.64 -13.42 9.90
N ALA A 55 12.37 -13.35 8.59
CA ALA A 55 12.55 -14.47 7.67
C ALA A 55 14.04 -14.82 7.48
N ALA A 56 14.92 -13.81 7.38
CA ALA A 56 16.36 -14.01 7.33
C ALA A 56 16.91 -14.62 8.62
N GLU A 57 16.44 -14.18 9.80
CA GLU A 57 16.76 -14.80 11.09
C GLU A 57 16.35 -16.29 11.09
N LEU A 58 15.12 -16.59 10.66
CA LEU A 58 14.60 -17.97 10.61
C LEU A 58 15.42 -18.88 9.67
N ALA A 59 15.91 -18.34 8.55
CA ALA A 59 16.73 -19.09 7.60
C ALA A 59 18.08 -19.56 8.18
N THR A 60 18.57 -18.94 9.26
CA THR A 60 19.81 -19.34 9.93
C THR A 60 19.63 -20.43 11.00
N VAL A 61 18.38 -20.80 11.28
CA VAL A 61 18.03 -21.76 12.32
C VAL A 61 18.40 -23.19 11.86
N PRO A 62 19.17 -23.96 12.65
CA PRO A 62 19.65 -25.28 12.25
C PRO A 62 18.56 -26.37 12.19
N ALA A 63 17.38 -26.11 12.79
CA ALA A 63 16.23 -27.00 12.72
C ALA A 63 15.54 -26.99 11.33
N LEU A 64 15.80 -25.97 10.52
CA LEU A 64 15.33 -25.90 9.14
C LEU A 64 16.30 -26.66 8.23
N ASP A 65 15.79 -27.38 7.23
CA ASP A 65 16.68 -28.06 6.30
C ASP A 65 17.54 -27.06 5.50
N PRO A 66 18.78 -27.41 5.14
CA PRO A 66 19.70 -26.46 4.50
C PRO A 66 19.21 -25.91 3.15
N ALA A 67 18.45 -26.69 2.38
CA ALA A 67 17.94 -26.24 1.09
C ALA A 67 16.86 -25.17 1.28
N SER A 68 15.91 -25.41 2.19
CA SER A 68 14.88 -24.44 2.57
C SER A 68 15.46 -23.18 3.21
N GLY A 69 16.50 -23.31 4.05
CA GLY A 69 17.20 -22.16 4.61
C GLY A 69 17.88 -21.29 3.54
N LEU A 70 18.47 -21.91 2.52
CA LEU A 70 19.05 -21.16 1.39
C LEU A 70 17.98 -20.46 0.54
N LEU A 71 16.86 -21.12 0.27
CA LEU A 71 15.75 -20.51 -0.47
C LEU A 71 15.15 -19.33 0.29
N LEU A 72 14.89 -19.50 1.59
CA LEU A 72 14.32 -18.46 2.44
C LEU A 72 15.27 -17.28 2.64
N SER A 73 16.56 -17.53 2.89
CA SER A 73 17.56 -16.46 3.05
C SER A 73 17.73 -15.65 1.77
N ARG A 74 17.71 -16.29 0.60
CA ARG A 74 17.76 -15.59 -0.69
C ARG A 74 16.54 -14.71 -0.89
N ALA A 75 15.34 -15.25 -0.74
CA ALA A 75 14.10 -14.49 -0.92
C ALA A 75 14.01 -13.32 0.08
N ALA A 76 14.41 -13.55 1.34
CA ALA A 76 14.46 -12.50 2.36
C ALA A 76 15.48 -11.41 2.00
N ARG A 77 16.64 -11.79 1.47
CA ARG A 77 17.66 -10.83 1.03
C ARG A 77 17.21 -10.02 -0.18
N GLU A 78 16.59 -10.67 -1.17
CA GLU A 78 16.00 -9.99 -2.32
C GLU A 78 14.93 -8.97 -1.87
N ALA A 79 14.12 -9.29 -0.86
CA ALA A 79 13.15 -8.35 -0.27
C ALA A 79 13.80 -7.20 0.52
N LEU A 80 14.88 -7.45 1.26
CA LEU A 80 15.62 -6.40 1.99
C LEU A 80 16.37 -5.45 1.07
N ASP A 81 16.90 -5.97 -0.04
CA ASP A 81 17.63 -5.19 -1.05
C ASP A 81 16.67 -4.54 -2.08
N ALA A 82 15.36 -4.75 -1.96
CA ALA A 82 14.36 -4.16 -2.84
C ALA A 82 14.20 -2.66 -2.58
N GLU A 83 14.85 -1.84 -3.40
CA GLU A 83 14.69 -0.39 -3.41
C GLU A 83 13.59 0.03 -4.39
N GLY A 84 12.69 0.92 -3.95
CA GLY A 84 11.66 1.52 -4.81
C GLY A 84 10.29 1.69 -4.14
N PRO A 85 9.40 2.48 -4.77
CA PRO A 85 8.06 2.71 -4.28
C PRO A 85 7.27 1.41 -4.23
N ILE A 86 6.54 1.18 -3.12
CA ILE A 86 5.68 -0.01 -2.96
C ILE A 86 4.53 0.00 -3.97
N VAL A 87 4.01 1.19 -4.29
CA VAL A 87 2.88 1.41 -5.20
C VAL A 87 3.30 2.42 -6.24
N ASP A 88 3.14 2.08 -7.52
CA ASP A 88 3.44 2.96 -8.65
C ASP A 88 2.27 3.92 -8.92
N ASP A 89 1.94 4.74 -7.92
CA ASP A 89 0.90 5.75 -8.01
C ASP A 89 1.42 7.18 -8.01
N GLY A 90 2.73 7.36 -8.14
CA GLY A 90 3.36 8.67 -8.28
C GLY A 90 3.23 9.60 -7.07
N LEU A 91 2.80 9.08 -5.91
CA LEU A 91 2.80 9.84 -4.64
C LEU A 91 4.18 9.82 -3.97
N ASP A 92 5.01 8.83 -4.30
CA ASP A 92 6.38 8.70 -3.80
C ASP A 92 7.28 9.59 -4.67
N SER A 93 7.39 10.87 -4.28
CA SER A 93 8.13 11.92 -5.00
C SER A 93 9.67 11.73 -5.01
N SER A 94 10.13 10.51 -4.78
CA SER A 94 11.55 10.14 -4.66
C SER A 94 12.05 9.29 -5.81
N ALA A 95 11.24 9.03 -6.85
CA ALA A 95 11.79 8.56 -8.12
C ALA A 95 12.64 9.70 -8.70
N PRO A 96 13.97 9.52 -8.85
CA PRO A 96 14.79 10.49 -9.56
C PRO A 96 14.12 10.80 -10.90
N LEU A 97 14.04 12.09 -11.22
CA LEU A 97 13.49 12.65 -12.44
C LEU A 97 14.10 11.99 -13.68
N GLU A 98 13.56 10.86 -14.10
CA GLU A 98 13.89 10.21 -15.37
C GLU A 98 12.63 9.63 -16.01
N SER A 99 11.58 10.45 -16.05
CA SER A 99 10.48 10.30 -17.00
C SER A 99 10.38 11.58 -17.81
N THR A 100 11.44 11.87 -18.58
CA THR A 100 11.28 12.65 -19.81
C THR A 100 10.24 11.96 -20.68
N PRO A 101 9.13 12.62 -21.07
CA PRO A 101 8.19 12.07 -22.03
C PRO A 101 8.92 11.94 -23.38
N HIS A 102 9.39 10.74 -23.74
CA HIS A 102 9.97 10.51 -25.05
C HIS A 102 8.86 10.50 -26.13
N PRO A 103 8.94 11.37 -27.15
CA PRO A 103 8.13 11.24 -28.35
C PRO A 103 8.74 10.14 -29.24
N HIS A 104 7.88 9.19 -29.66
CA HIS A 104 8.00 8.21 -30.76
C HIS A 104 9.34 7.49 -31.08
N PRO A 105 9.30 6.18 -31.38
CA PRO A 105 10.50 5.42 -31.70
C PRO A 105 11.01 5.77 -33.10
N ALA A 106 12.20 6.36 -33.18
CA ALA A 106 13.03 6.31 -34.37
C ALA A 106 14.17 5.30 -34.13
N SER A 107 14.37 4.46 -35.14
CA SER A 107 15.16 3.24 -35.18
C SER A 107 16.64 3.41 -34.79
N GLY A 108 17.19 2.34 -34.18
CA GLY A 108 18.58 1.93 -34.37
C GLY A 108 19.56 2.34 -33.27
N GLY A 109 19.74 1.45 -32.30
CA GLY A 109 20.86 1.48 -31.36
C GLY A 109 20.63 0.51 -30.23
N GLU A 110 21.41 -0.59 -30.18
CA GLU A 110 21.47 -1.53 -29.05
C GLU A 110 21.92 -0.80 -27.79
N ALA A 111 20.97 -0.22 -27.06
CA ALA A 111 21.14 0.06 -25.65
C ALA A 111 20.82 -1.25 -24.92
N LEU A 112 21.80 -1.80 -24.20
CA LEU A 112 21.62 -2.85 -23.20
C LEU A 112 20.32 -2.55 -22.43
N PRO A 113 19.40 -3.53 -22.23
CA PRO A 113 18.27 -3.31 -21.36
C PRO A 113 18.84 -2.98 -19.97
N ALA A 114 18.63 -1.75 -19.50
CA ALA A 114 18.81 -1.40 -18.11
C ALA A 114 18.12 -2.48 -17.27
N PRO A 115 18.73 -2.97 -16.16
CA PRO A 115 18.13 -4.03 -15.38
C PRO A 115 16.71 -3.60 -15.04
N THR A 116 15.72 -4.33 -15.53
CA THR A 116 14.33 -4.13 -15.14
C THR A 116 14.27 -4.47 -13.67
N THR A 117 14.47 -3.50 -12.78
CA THR A 117 14.32 -3.68 -11.35
C THR A 117 12.93 -4.25 -11.15
N ARG A 118 12.87 -5.53 -10.75
CA ARG A 118 11.60 -6.23 -10.52
C ARG A 118 10.80 -5.38 -9.54
N SER A 119 9.52 -5.13 -9.86
CA SER A 119 8.64 -4.35 -8.97
C SER A 119 8.70 -4.90 -7.54
N ARG A 120 8.80 -4.02 -6.55
CA ARG A 120 8.88 -4.38 -5.13
C ARG A 120 7.73 -5.30 -4.71
N ALA A 121 6.53 -5.09 -5.24
CA ALA A 121 5.37 -5.96 -5.02
C ALA A 121 5.62 -7.43 -5.42
N LEU A 122 6.30 -7.67 -6.55
CA LEU A 122 6.63 -9.02 -7.02
C LEU A 122 7.66 -9.68 -6.13
N ILE A 123 8.64 -8.93 -5.62
CA ILE A 123 9.67 -9.43 -4.70
C ILE A 123 9.01 -9.82 -3.36
N GLU A 124 8.12 -8.98 -2.84
CA GLU A 124 7.40 -9.27 -1.59
C GLU A 124 6.47 -10.48 -1.72
N SER A 125 5.78 -10.63 -2.86
CA SER A 125 4.95 -11.80 -3.16
C SER A 125 5.79 -13.07 -3.30
N ASP A 126 6.98 -12.99 -3.90
CA ASP A 126 7.91 -14.12 -3.98
C ASP A 126 8.36 -14.57 -2.59
N LEU A 127 8.73 -13.63 -1.71
CA LEU A 127 9.03 -13.94 -0.31
C LEU A 127 7.85 -14.63 0.40
N SER A 128 6.63 -14.16 0.17
CA SER A 128 5.42 -14.79 0.73
C SER A 128 5.18 -16.20 0.21
N ARG A 129 5.41 -16.45 -1.08
CA ARG A 129 5.34 -17.79 -1.68
C ARG A 129 6.40 -18.71 -1.09
N VAL A 130 7.65 -18.24 -0.99
CA VAL A 130 8.74 -18.99 -0.38
C VAL A 130 8.43 -19.31 1.08
N LEU A 131 7.98 -18.35 1.88
CA LEU A 131 7.54 -18.57 3.26
C LEU A 131 6.45 -19.62 3.37
N ARG A 132 5.44 -19.58 2.49
CA ARG A 132 4.35 -20.58 2.47
C ARG A 132 4.84 -21.99 2.13
N THR A 133 5.85 -22.11 1.27
CA THR A 133 6.44 -23.41 0.89
C THR A 133 7.39 -23.96 1.94
N VAL A 134 8.28 -23.12 2.47
CA VAL A 134 9.35 -23.48 3.41
C VAL A 134 8.79 -23.68 4.82
N VAL A 135 7.95 -22.75 5.29
CA VAL A 135 7.33 -22.80 6.62
C VAL A 135 6.02 -23.59 6.54
N SER A 136 6.11 -24.80 6.03
CA SER A 136 5.02 -25.77 5.95
C SER A 136 4.60 -26.25 7.35
N GLU A 137 3.43 -26.87 7.46
CA GLU A 137 2.91 -27.39 8.73
C GLU A 137 3.85 -28.41 9.40
N SER A 138 4.60 -29.20 8.61
CA SER A 138 5.63 -30.08 9.14
C SER A 138 6.84 -29.32 9.67
N ALA A 139 7.35 -28.36 8.90
CA ALA A 139 8.47 -27.53 9.34
C ALA A 139 8.12 -26.78 10.64
N ARG A 140 6.90 -26.22 10.74
CA ARG A 140 6.42 -25.56 11.96
C ARG A 140 6.47 -26.47 13.18
N ARG A 141 6.07 -27.74 13.03
CA ARG A 141 6.16 -28.73 14.12
C ARG A 141 7.60 -28.98 14.53
N ASP A 142 8.51 -29.16 13.59
CA ASP A 142 9.92 -29.43 13.88
C ASP A 142 10.60 -28.21 14.54
N LEU A 143 10.34 -27.00 14.03
CA LEU A 143 10.81 -25.74 14.63
C LEU A 143 10.23 -25.49 16.03
N SER A 144 9.02 -25.98 16.33
CA SER A 144 8.41 -25.82 17.65
C SER A 144 9.02 -26.72 18.72
N ALA A 145 9.76 -27.77 18.32
CA ALA A 145 10.38 -28.71 19.25
C ALA A 145 11.64 -28.12 19.92
N ASP A 146 12.32 -27.16 19.26
CA ASP A 146 13.52 -26.51 19.78
C ASP A 146 13.22 -25.09 20.33
N PRO A 147 13.60 -24.77 21.59
CA PRO A 147 13.33 -23.47 22.21
C PRO A 147 13.91 -22.24 21.49
N LEU A 148 15.04 -22.39 20.79
CA LEU A 148 15.62 -21.29 20.01
C LEU A 148 14.85 -21.09 18.70
N SER A 149 14.59 -22.19 17.99
CA SER A 149 13.82 -22.24 16.75
C SER A 149 12.40 -21.68 16.90
N VAL A 150 11.70 -22.04 17.99
CA VAL A 150 10.35 -21.53 18.27
C VAL A 150 10.34 -20.02 18.54
N SER A 151 11.43 -19.46 19.08
CA SER A 151 11.53 -18.02 19.31
C SER A 151 11.64 -17.23 18.01
N ALA A 152 12.41 -17.74 17.04
CA ALA A 152 12.53 -17.16 15.69
C ALA A 152 11.21 -17.27 14.92
N LEU A 153 10.54 -18.43 14.99
CA LEU A 153 9.22 -18.63 14.38
C LEU A 153 8.17 -17.64 14.94
N ASN A 154 8.14 -17.45 16.26
CA ASN A 154 7.24 -16.49 16.90
C ASN A 154 7.53 -15.03 16.49
N ARG A 155 8.79 -14.66 16.22
CA ARG A 155 9.13 -13.32 15.72
C ARG A 155 8.58 -13.11 14.31
N LEU A 156 8.77 -14.10 13.44
CA LEU A 156 8.20 -14.09 12.09
C LEU A 156 6.67 -13.97 12.12
N ASP A 157 5.98 -14.79 12.91
CA ASP A 157 4.52 -14.76 13.00
C ASP A 157 3.99 -13.41 13.49
N ARG A 158 4.68 -12.78 14.46
CA ARG A 158 4.34 -11.42 14.93
C ARG A 158 4.55 -10.38 13.84
N ALA A 159 5.64 -10.46 13.08
CA ALA A 159 5.91 -9.56 11.97
C ALA A 159 4.85 -9.70 10.87
N CYS A 160 4.52 -10.93 10.47
CA CYS A 160 3.45 -11.22 9.51
C CYS A 160 2.09 -10.70 9.98
N SER A 161 1.73 -10.91 11.24
CA SER A 161 0.46 -10.42 11.81
C SER A 161 0.36 -8.89 11.79
N ARG A 162 1.46 -8.20 12.13
CA ARG A 162 1.51 -6.72 12.07
C ARG A 162 1.45 -6.20 10.65
N LEU A 163 2.08 -6.89 9.70
CA LEU A 163 2.02 -6.55 8.28
C LEU A 163 0.58 -6.59 7.75
N VAL A 164 -0.17 -7.65 8.06
CA VAL A 164 -1.59 -7.77 7.67
C VAL A 164 -2.41 -6.60 8.21
N LEU A 165 -2.20 -6.22 9.48
CA LEU A 165 -2.88 -5.08 10.08
C LEU A 165 -2.50 -3.75 9.41
N ALA A 166 -1.21 -3.55 9.14
CA ALA A 166 -0.70 -2.36 8.45
C ALA A 166 -1.29 -2.24 7.03
N ARG A 167 -1.38 -3.36 6.29
CA ARG A 167 -1.99 -3.39 4.95
C ARG A 167 -3.47 -3.02 5.01
N ARG A 168 -4.23 -3.59 5.95
CA ARG A 168 -5.65 -3.26 6.15
C ARG A 168 -5.83 -1.78 6.47
N PHE A 169 -4.99 -1.21 7.36
CA PHE A 169 -5.03 0.20 7.70
C PHE A 169 -4.73 1.10 6.49
N HIS A 170 -3.70 0.74 5.70
CA HIS A 170 -3.37 1.45 4.46
C HIS A 170 -4.54 1.43 3.46
N ASN A 171 -5.12 0.25 3.21
CA ASN A 171 -6.25 0.08 2.27
C ASN A 171 -7.50 0.86 2.71
N THR A 172 -7.78 0.91 4.02
CA THR A 172 -8.87 1.75 4.56
C THR A 172 -8.61 3.23 4.27
N HIS A 173 -7.40 3.74 4.51
CA HIS A 173 -7.08 5.14 4.21
C HIS A 173 -7.09 5.47 2.72
N VAL A 174 -6.64 4.54 1.87
CA VAL A 174 -6.75 4.68 0.41
C VAL A 174 -8.22 4.75 -0.01
N SER A 175 -9.07 3.86 0.49
CA SER A 175 -10.51 3.86 0.13
C SER A 175 -11.22 5.13 0.62
N GLU A 176 -10.93 5.61 1.83
CA GLU A 176 -11.44 6.90 2.33
C GLU A 176 -11.01 8.08 1.44
N ALA A 177 -9.75 8.08 1.01
CA ALA A 177 -9.23 9.10 0.11
C ALA A 177 -9.90 9.03 -1.28
N GLN A 178 -10.10 7.82 -1.83
CA GLN A 178 -10.78 7.61 -3.11
C GLN A 178 -12.26 8.04 -3.06
N VAL A 179 -13.01 7.66 -2.01
CA VAL A 179 -14.42 8.05 -1.82
C VAL A 179 -14.56 9.56 -1.70
N LEU A 180 -13.65 10.23 -0.98
CA LEU A 180 -13.68 11.69 -0.86
C LEU A 180 -13.37 12.39 -2.19
N ARG A 181 -12.46 11.86 -2.99
CA ARG A 181 -12.14 12.38 -4.34
C ARG A 181 -13.24 12.09 -5.36
N ALA A 182 -13.96 10.97 -5.22
CA ALA A 182 -15.10 10.61 -6.07
C ALA A 182 -16.33 11.51 -5.85
N ARG A 183 -16.44 12.19 -4.69
CA ARG A 183 -17.51 13.16 -4.44
C ARG A 183 -17.41 14.32 -5.46
N LEU A 184 -18.42 14.36 -6.33
CA LEU A 184 -18.62 15.28 -7.47
C LEU A 184 -18.25 16.75 -7.20
N LEU A 185 -18.44 17.24 -5.97
CA LEU A 185 -18.12 18.62 -5.59
C LEU A 185 -16.61 18.95 -5.59
N VAL A 186 -15.71 17.98 -5.44
CA VAL A 186 -14.24 18.21 -5.52
C VAL A 186 -13.77 18.23 -6.97
N ARG A 187 -14.37 17.35 -7.79
CA ARG A 187 -14.15 17.26 -9.24
C ARG A 187 -14.67 18.49 -9.98
N MET A 188 -15.83 19.02 -9.56
CA MET A 188 -16.40 20.24 -10.13
C MET A 188 -15.64 21.52 -9.74
N CYS A 189 -15.01 21.58 -8.57
CA CYS A 189 -14.22 22.74 -8.15
C CYS A 189 -12.75 22.68 -8.58
N HIS A 190 -12.33 21.67 -9.35
CA HIS A 190 -10.95 21.48 -9.82
C HIS A 190 -9.88 21.58 -8.70
N LEU A 191 -10.30 21.31 -7.47
CA LEU A 191 -9.55 21.61 -6.25
C LEU A 191 -8.55 20.50 -5.90
N ALA A 192 -8.62 19.36 -6.59
CA ALA A 192 -7.76 18.21 -6.37
C ALA A 192 -6.35 18.36 -6.97
N GLY A 193 -6.12 19.37 -7.83
CA GLY A 193 -4.86 19.54 -8.54
C GLY A 193 -4.43 18.28 -9.33
N HIS A 194 -3.19 18.27 -9.81
CA HIS A 194 -2.57 17.18 -10.55
C HIS A 194 -2.12 16.00 -9.66
N ALA A 195 -2.55 15.92 -8.40
CA ALA A 195 -2.11 14.85 -7.51
C ALA A 195 -2.65 13.50 -8.03
N PRO A 196 -1.79 12.51 -8.32
CA PRO A 196 -2.23 11.22 -8.87
C PRO A 196 -3.13 10.47 -7.87
N MET A 197 -3.95 9.54 -8.37
CA MET A 197 -4.95 8.82 -7.58
C MET A 197 -4.27 7.75 -6.71
N PRO A 198 -4.51 7.71 -5.38
CA PRO A 198 -3.89 6.71 -4.53
C PRO A 198 -4.37 5.31 -4.95
N GLN A 199 -3.43 4.42 -5.25
CA GLN A 199 -3.73 3.03 -5.61
C GLN A 199 -3.54 2.10 -4.40
N THR A 200 -4.36 1.05 -4.34
CA THR A 200 -4.23 0.02 -3.30
C THR A 200 -3.02 -0.85 -3.58
N PHE A 201 -2.28 -1.21 -2.55
CA PHE A 201 -1.22 -2.21 -2.66
C PHE A 201 -1.84 -3.61 -2.66
N ASP A 202 -1.85 -4.24 -3.84
CA ASP A 202 -2.28 -5.62 -4.03
C ASP A 202 -1.04 -6.52 -4.13
N ALA A 203 -0.43 -6.81 -2.98
CA ALA A 203 0.48 -7.94 -2.89
C ALA A 203 -0.31 -9.17 -2.41
N ASP A 204 -0.21 -10.23 -3.21
CA ASP A 204 -0.77 -11.55 -2.94
C ASP A 204 -0.11 -12.16 -1.68
N ASP A 205 -0.68 -11.80 -0.54
CA ASP A 205 -0.24 -12.15 0.82
C ASP A 205 -1.40 -12.79 1.61
N ASP A 206 -2.49 -13.18 0.94
CA ASP A 206 -3.64 -13.79 1.59
C ASP A 206 -3.34 -15.26 1.97
N THR A 207 -3.17 -15.47 3.27
CA THR A 207 -3.26 -16.79 3.91
C THR A 207 -4.65 -17.03 4.52
N THR A 208 -5.60 -16.13 4.29
CA THR A 208 -6.97 -16.24 4.81
C THR A 208 -7.76 -17.16 3.87
N PRO A 209 -8.30 -18.31 4.31
CA PRO A 209 -9.25 -19.06 3.48
C PRO A 209 -10.45 -18.14 3.22
N GLU A 210 -10.79 -17.95 1.95
CA GLU A 210 -11.98 -17.20 1.54
C GLU A 210 -13.19 -17.73 2.31
N MET A 211 -13.67 -16.96 3.29
CA MET A 211 -14.99 -17.21 3.84
C MET A 211 -15.98 -16.71 2.79
N GLN A 212 -16.39 -17.63 1.92
CA GLN A 212 -17.52 -17.48 1.02
C GLN A 212 -18.67 -16.84 1.82
N PRO A 213 -19.12 -15.62 1.50
CA PRO A 213 -20.26 -15.04 2.19
C PRO A 213 -21.49 -15.90 1.89
N ASP A 214 -22.04 -16.46 2.96
CA ASP A 214 -23.29 -17.19 2.98
C ASP A 214 -24.37 -16.33 2.31
N HIS A 215 -25.03 -16.90 1.31
CA HIS A 215 -26.05 -16.22 0.52
C HIS A 215 -27.39 -16.29 1.27
N ASP A 216 -27.40 -15.76 2.49
CA ASP A 216 -28.59 -15.66 3.33
C ASP A 216 -29.00 -14.19 3.41
N ASP A 217 -29.77 -13.75 2.41
CA ASP A 217 -30.89 -12.82 2.55
C ASP A 217 -31.35 -12.34 1.17
N GLU A 218 -32.33 -13.03 0.59
CA GLU A 218 -33.41 -12.43 -0.21
C GLU A 218 -34.36 -13.55 -0.66
N VAL A 219 -35.48 -13.74 0.06
CA VAL A 219 -36.86 -13.58 -0.45
C VAL A 219 -37.81 -13.77 0.75
N GLN A 220 -38.08 -12.68 1.47
CA GLN A 220 -39.35 -12.53 2.16
C GLN A 220 -39.84 -11.08 2.06
N VAL A 221 -40.42 -10.74 0.91
CA VAL A 221 -41.46 -9.70 0.81
C VAL A 221 -42.41 -10.06 -0.33
N ARG A 222 -43.52 -10.76 -0.03
CA ARG A 222 -44.88 -10.20 -0.02
C ARG A 222 -45.94 -11.29 0.18
#